data_AF-A0A4V1LPU5-F1
#
_entry.id   AF-A0A4V1LPU5-F1
#
_cell.length_a   1.000
_cell.length_b   1.000
_cell.length_c   1.000
_cell.angle_alpha   90.00
_cell.angle_beta   90.00
_cell.angle_gamma   90.00
#
_symmetry.space_group_name_H-M   'P 1'
#
loop_
_entity.id
_entity.type
_entity.pdbx_description
1 polymer ?
#
loop_
_entity_poly.entity_id
_entity_poly.type
_entity_poly.pdbx_seq_one_letter_code
_entity_poly.pdbx_strand_id
1 'polypeptide(L)'
;MNKDKLKQVKESFDKITSQNSTNWKLVLFWIFCLEVVAAIVEFIWVDKYVEYSVKVPHTPTVEVLVGLGVTIFVWFCIYTIIYDDTKNRFRLLILTLIGLYFVVTNDFSLQFLLNNLNPLHFFELDFGAVLILELLFKLIILYLIYQLIISAKKNKQDIK
;
A
#
# COMPACT_ATOMS: atom_id res chain seq x y z
N MET A 1 19.27 1.63 24.74
CA MET A 1 18.20 2.41 24.06
C MET A 1 17.27 2.97 25.13
N ASN A 2 16.99 4.27 25.14
CA ASN A 2 16.17 4.91 26.19
C ASN A 2 14.70 4.45 26.06
N LYS A 3 14.14 3.86 27.13
CA LYS A 3 12.77 3.31 27.14
C LYS A 3 11.72 4.37 26.80
N ASP A 4 11.94 5.61 27.20
CA ASP A 4 11.02 6.72 26.94
C ASP A 4 10.97 7.10 25.46
N LYS A 5 12.12 7.06 24.78
CA LYS A 5 12.19 7.31 23.32
C LYS A 5 11.45 6.24 22.54
N LEU A 6 11.60 4.96 22.92
CA LEU A 6 10.89 3.86 22.27
C LEU A 6 9.37 3.98 22.46
N LYS A 7 8.93 4.33 23.67
CA LYS A 7 7.51 4.56 23.96
C LYS A 7 6.95 5.71 23.11
N GLN A 8 7.67 6.82 23.01
CA GLN A 8 7.25 7.97 22.20
C GLN A 8 7.14 7.64 20.70
N VAL A 9 8.09 6.87 20.17
CA VAL A 9 8.06 6.41 18.76
C VAL A 9 6.84 5.53 18.53
N LYS A 10 6.59 4.56 19.42
CA LYS A 10 5.41 3.69 19.34
C LYS A 10 4.11 4.49 19.39
N GLU A 11 3.97 5.40 20.35
CA GLU A 11 2.76 6.22 20.49
C GLU A 11 2.52 7.10 19.27
N SER A 12 3.59 7.66 18.69
CA SER A 12 3.50 8.45 17.46
C SER A 12 3.09 7.59 16.26
N PHE A 13 3.67 6.40 16.15
CA PHE A 13 3.31 5.43 15.11
C PHE A 13 1.85 5.02 15.23
N ASP A 14 1.40 4.58 16.41
CA ASP A 14 0.03 4.13 16.68
C ASP A 14 -0.99 5.26 16.43
N LYS A 15 -0.63 6.50 16.77
CA LYS A 15 -1.45 7.68 16.48
C LYS A 15 -1.65 7.89 14.98
N ILE A 16 -0.60 7.71 14.18
CA ILE A 16 -0.64 7.91 12.71
C ILE A 16 -1.33 6.73 12.00
N THR A 17 -1.12 5.49 12.48
CA THR A 17 -1.53 4.29 11.75
C THR A 17 -2.88 3.73 12.15
N SER A 18 -3.29 3.94 13.41
CA SER A 18 -4.52 3.35 13.94
C SER A 18 -5.33 4.30 14.81
N GLN A 19 -4.88 5.56 14.97
CA GLN A 19 -5.43 6.50 15.94
C GLN A 19 -5.47 5.86 17.34
N ASN A 20 -4.35 5.26 17.76
CA ASN A 20 -4.21 4.47 18.99
C ASN A 20 -5.16 3.26 19.07
N SER A 21 -5.23 2.49 17.97
CA SER A 21 -6.07 1.30 17.83
C SER A 21 -7.58 1.56 18.01
N THR A 22 -8.06 2.69 17.49
CA THR A 22 -9.48 3.05 17.48
C THR A 22 -10.07 3.03 16.08
N ASN A 23 -9.27 3.34 15.06
CA ASN A 23 -9.74 3.50 13.68
C ASN A 23 -9.26 2.35 12.79
N TRP A 24 -10.08 1.30 12.67
CA TRP A 24 -9.76 0.12 11.85
C TRP A 24 -9.62 0.45 10.35
N LYS A 25 -10.33 1.48 9.84
CA LYS A 25 -10.25 1.89 8.44
C LYS A 25 -8.88 2.49 8.11
N LEU A 26 -8.33 3.28 9.04
CA LEU A 26 -6.99 3.85 8.93
C LEU A 26 -5.92 2.76 8.94
N VAL A 27 -6.11 1.71 9.74
CA VAL A 27 -5.20 0.55 9.76
C VAL A 27 -5.20 -0.17 8.42
N LEU A 28 -6.37 -0.48 7.86
CA LEU A 28 -6.47 -1.10 6.54
C LEU A 28 -5.83 -0.24 5.44
N PHE A 29 -6.01 1.08 5.52
CA PHE A 29 -5.38 2.01 4.60
C PHE A 29 -3.85 1.88 4.60
N TRP A 30 -3.24 1.83 5.79
CA TRP A 30 -1.78 1.69 5.90
C TRP A 30 -1.28 0.30 5.49
N ILE A 31 -2.01 -0.77 5.82
CA ILE A 31 -1.71 -2.12 5.33
C ILE A 31 -1.66 -2.11 3.79
N PHE A 32 -2.69 -1.56 3.15
CA PHE A 32 -2.75 -1.46 1.69
C PHE A 32 -1.58 -0.66 1.11
N CYS A 33 -1.27 0.52 1.68
CA CYS A 33 -0.17 1.35 1.20
C CYS A 33 1.18 0.64 1.30
N LEU A 34 1.45 -0.03 2.42
CA LEU A 34 2.68 -0.77 2.63
C LEU A 34 2.82 -1.96 1.69
N GLU A 35 1.72 -2.67 1.42
CA GLU A 35 1.74 -3.81 0.50
C GLU A 35 2.06 -3.38 -0.94
N VAL A 36 1.43 -2.30 -1.40
CA VAL A 36 1.70 -1.75 -2.74
C VAL A 36 3.15 -1.30 -2.85
N VAL A 37 3.69 -0.64 -1.83
CA VAL A 37 5.10 -0.22 -1.81
C VAL A 37 6.03 -1.44 -1.79
N ALA A 38 5.74 -2.45 -0.98
CA ALA A 38 6.53 -3.69 -0.92
C ALA A 38 6.56 -4.37 -2.30
N ALA A 39 5.40 -4.51 -2.96
CA ALA A 39 5.34 -5.08 -4.30
C ALA A 39 6.15 -4.26 -5.33
N ILE A 40 6.05 -2.92 -5.32
CA ILE A 40 6.86 -2.08 -6.22
C ILE A 40 8.36 -2.30 -6.00
N VAL A 41 8.78 -2.32 -4.73
CA VAL A 41 10.19 -2.51 -4.35
C VAL A 41 10.69 -3.88 -4.80
N GLU A 42 9.91 -4.93 -4.53
CA GLU A 42 10.23 -6.29 -4.93
C GLU A 42 10.35 -6.43 -6.45
N PHE A 43 9.42 -5.85 -7.21
CA PHE A 43 9.46 -5.88 -8.68
C PHE A 43 10.70 -5.19 -9.25
N ILE A 44 11.12 -4.07 -8.68
CA ILE A 44 12.30 -3.32 -9.16
C ILE A 44 13.59 -4.12 -8.95
N TRP A 45 13.65 -4.97 -7.92
CA TRP A 45 14.88 -5.64 -7.51
C TRP A 45 14.94 -7.12 -7.87
N VAL A 46 13.82 -7.75 -8.25
CA VAL A 46 13.75 -9.18 -8.54
C VAL A 46 13.26 -9.39 -9.98
N ASP A 47 14.21 -9.69 -10.86
CA ASP A 47 13.98 -9.87 -12.30
C ASP A 47 13.02 -11.03 -12.65
N LYS A 48 12.78 -11.96 -11.72
CA LYS A 48 11.92 -13.14 -11.90
C LYS A 48 10.45 -12.77 -12.16
N TYR A 49 10.00 -11.60 -11.71
CA TYR A 49 8.59 -11.22 -11.76
C TYR A 49 8.14 -10.56 -13.07
N VAL A 50 9.03 -10.46 -14.07
CA VAL A 50 8.67 -10.04 -15.43
C VAL A 50 7.59 -10.94 -16.05
N GLU A 51 7.46 -12.19 -15.58
CA GLU A 51 6.40 -13.11 -16.03
C GLU A 51 4.98 -12.65 -15.66
N TYR A 52 4.82 -11.86 -14.60
CA TYR A 52 3.54 -11.25 -14.23
C TYR A 52 3.25 -9.96 -15.01
N SER A 53 4.25 -9.42 -15.71
CA SER A 53 4.06 -8.24 -16.55
C SER A 53 3.31 -8.61 -17.83
N VAL A 54 2.12 -8.04 -18.01
CA VAL A 54 1.39 -8.18 -19.26
C VAL A 54 1.82 -7.03 -20.17
N LYS A 55 2.43 -7.36 -21.31
CA LYS A 55 2.70 -6.34 -22.34
C LYS A 55 1.37 -5.78 -22.84
N VAL A 56 1.07 -4.55 -22.44
CA VAL A 56 -0.08 -3.84 -22.96
C VAL A 56 0.19 -3.46 -24.42
N PRO A 57 -0.64 -3.90 -25.37
CA PRO A 57 -0.42 -3.60 -26.77
C PRO A 57 -0.68 -2.11 -27.04
N HIS A 58 0.23 -1.47 -27.79
CA HIS A 58 0.07 -0.10 -28.28
C HIS A 58 -1.02 -0.05 -29.37
N THR A 59 -2.27 -0.04 -28.93
CA THR A 59 -3.43 0.13 -29.80
C THR A 59 -4.05 1.51 -29.54
N PRO A 60 -4.69 2.14 -30.55
CA PRO A 60 -5.33 3.44 -30.36
C PRO A 60 -6.34 3.45 -29.20
N THR A 61 -7.06 2.34 -29.00
CA THR A 61 -8.01 2.19 -27.88
C THR A 61 -7.31 2.25 -26.52
N VAL A 62 -6.18 1.56 -26.36
CA VAL A 62 -5.38 1.59 -25.14
C VAL A 62 -4.87 3.00 -24.87
N GLU A 63 -4.34 3.67 -25.89
CA GLU A 63 -3.81 5.04 -25.75
C GLU A 63 -4.90 6.03 -25.31
N VAL A 64 -6.11 5.92 -25.85
CA VAL A 64 -7.25 6.74 -25.43
C VAL A 64 -7.65 6.44 -23.99
N LEU A 65 -7.71 5.17 -23.59
CA LEU A 65 -8.06 4.78 -22.21
C LEU A 65 -7.03 5.27 -21.20
N VAL A 66 -5.73 5.13 -21.52
CA VAL A 66 -4.64 5.65 -20.68
C VAL A 66 -4.70 7.18 -20.60
N GLY A 67 -4.89 7.85 -21.74
CA GLY A 67 -5.01 9.32 -21.79
C GLY A 67 -6.19 9.84 -20.97
N LEU A 68 -7.35 9.18 -21.02
CA LEU A 68 -8.50 9.48 -20.17
C LEU A 68 -8.19 9.25 -18.70
N GLY A 69 -7.57 8.12 -18.35
CA GLY A 69 -7.17 7.81 -16.98
C GLY A 69 -6.24 8.86 -16.39
N VAL A 70 -5.20 9.25 -17.13
CA VAL A 70 -4.26 10.30 -16.72
C VAL A 70 -4.97 11.65 -16.58
N THR A 71 -5.85 11.99 -17.51
CA THR A 71 -6.61 13.26 -17.46
C THR A 71 -7.50 13.33 -16.22
N ILE A 72 -8.23 12.26 -15.90
CA ILE A 72 -9.06 12.15 -14.70
C ILE A 72 -8.19 12.25 -13.44
N PHE A 73 -7.04 11.57 -13.41
CA PHE A 73 -6.10 11.62 -12.30
C PHE A 73 -5.58 13.04 -12.05
N VAL A 74 -5.13 13.74 -13.09
CA VAL A 74 -4.64 15.13 -12.99
C VAL A 74 -5.75 16.06 -12.48
N TRP A 75 -6.97 15.93 -13.01
CA TRP A 75 -8.10 16.71 -12.51
C TRP A 75 -8.43 16.42 -11.05
N PHE A 76 -8.29 15.16 -10.62
CA PHE A 76 -8.49 14.77 -9.23
C PHE A 76 -7.40 15.34 -8.31
N CYS A 77 -6.14 15.41 -8.76
CA CYS A 77 -5.06 16.11 -8.06
C CYS A 77 -5.40 17.60 -7.87
N ILE A 78 -5.77 18.28 -8.96
CA ILE A 78 -6.15 19.71 -8.95
C ILE A 78 -7.32 19.94 -7.99
N TYR A 79 -8.37 19.13 -8.09
CA TYR A 79 -9.54 19.20 -7.21
C TYR A 79 -9.13 19.05 -5.74
N THR A 80 -8.30 18.06 -5.42
CA THR A 80 -7.86 17.82 -4.04
C THR A 80 -7.03 18.98 -3.49
N ILE A 81 -6.20 19.63 -4.32
CA ILE A 81 -5.41 20.81 -3.93
C ILE A 81 -6.31 22.03 -3.68
N ILE A 82 -7.27 22.29 -4.57
CA ILE A 82 -8.14 23.48 -4.48
C ILE A 82 -9.07 23.42 -3.27
N TYR A 83 -9.72 22.27 -3.05
CA TYR A 83 -10.77 22.14 -2.04
C TYR A 83 -10.25 21.68 -0.67
N ASP A 84 -8.95 21.41 -0.56
CA ASP A 84 -8.22 20.96 0.63
C ASP A 84 -8.94 19.93 1.52
N ASP A 85 -9.73 19.04 0.91
CA ASP A 85 -10.49 18.05 1.64
C ASP A 85 -9.56 16.92 2.10
N THR A 86 -9.40 16.80 3.41
CA THR A 86 -8.52 15.82 4.04
C THR A 86 -8.90 14.38 3.67
N LYS A 87 -10.19 14.10 3.40
CA LYS A 87 -10.64 12.76 2.94
C LYS A 87 -10.18 12.47 1.51
N ASN A 88 -10.10 13.48 0.67
CA ASN A 88 -9.63 13.33 -0.71
C ASN A 88 -8.11 13.15 -0.77
N ARG A 89 -7.35 13.66 0.21
CA ARG A 89 -5.90 13.38 0.33
C ARG A 89 -5.60 11.88 0.47
N PHE A 90 -6.37 11.15 1.28
CA PHE A 90 -6.20 9.68 1.42
C PHE A 90 -6.54 8.94 0.12
N ARG A 91 -7.61 9.34 -0.57
CA ARG A 91 -7.99 8.77 -1.87
C ARG A 91 -6.94 9.05 -2.93
N LEU A 92 -6.39 10.26 -2.93
CA LEU A 92 -5.34 10.68 -3.85
C LEU A 92 -4.08 9.84 -3.63
N LEU A 93 -3.69 9.58 -2.38
CA LEU A 93 -2.55 8.71 -2.09
C LEU A 93 -2.77 7.29 -2.64
N ILE A 94 -3.95 6.70 -2.42
CA ILE A 94 -4.28 5.37 -2.96
C ILE A 94 -4.18 5.37 -4.49
N LEU A 95 -4.82 6.34 -5.15
CA LEU A 95 -4.80 6.43 -6.61
C LEU A 95 -3.39 6.61 -7.15
N THR A 96 -2.57 7.42 -6.47
CA THR A 96 -1.16 7.64 -6.84
C THR A 96 -0.35 6.36 -6.68
N LEU A 97 -0.50 5.63 -5.58
CA LEU A 97 0.22 4.38 -5.33
C LEU A 97 -0.18 3.29 -6.32
N ILE A 98 -1.47 3.13 -6.62
CA ILE A 98 -1.96 2.18 -7.64
C ILE A 98 -1.46 2.58 -9.03
N GLY A 99 -1.53 3.86 -9.38
CA GLY A 99 -1.01 4.35 -10.65
C GLY A 99 0.49 4.10 -10.80
N LEU A 100 1.26 4.39 -9.74
CA LEU A 100 2.69 4.12 -9.70
C LEU A 100 2.97 2.62 -9.84
N TYR A 101 2.21 1.78 -9.14
CA TYR A 101 2.30 0.33 -9.26
C TYR A 101 2.14 -0.11 -10.72
N PHE A 102 1.06 0.30 -11.39
CA PHE A 102 0.84 -0.08 -12.80
C PHE A 102 1.93 0.40 -13.74
N VAL A 103 2.45 1.62 -13.53
CA VAL A 103 3.52 2.18 -14.36
C VAL A 103 4.84 1.42 -14.17
N VAL A 104 5.16 1.01 -12.94
CA VAL A 104 6.41 0.31 -12.63
C VAL A 104 6.33 -1.16 -13.02
N THR A 105 5.26 -1.86 -12.62
CA THR A 105 5.16 -3.32 -12.76
C THR A 105 4.58 -3.77 -14.10
N ASN A 106 3.84 -2.90 -14.79
CA ASN A 106 2.98 -3.26 -15.92
C ASN A 106 2.01 -4.42 -15.62
N ASP A 107 1.74 -4.70 -14.34
CA ASP A 107 0.77 -5.71 -13.93
C ASP A 107 -0.61 -5.07 -13.76
N PHE A 108 -1.32 -4.93 -14.88
CA PHE A 108 -2.70 -4.45 -14.88
C PHE A 108 -3.70 -5.49 -14.35
N SER A 109 -3.27 -6.75 -14.18
CA SER A 109 -4.09 -7.84 -13.66
C SER A 109 -4.07 -7.93 -12.13
N LEU A 110 -3.16 -7.20 -11.47
CA LEU A 110 -2.87 -7.22 -10.04
C LEU A 110 -2.45 -8.61 -9.51
N GLN A 111 -2.12 -9.55 -10.39
CA GLN A 111 -1.73 -10.90 -10.00
C GLN A 111 -0.46 -10.90 -9.15
N PHE A 112 0.52 -10.06 -9.47
CA PHE A 112 1.74 -9.92 -8.70
C PHE A 112 1.47 -9.26 -7.33
N LEU A 113 0.61 -8.23 -7.28
CA LEU A 113 0.21 -7.62 -6.00
C LEU A 113 -0.52 -8.64 -5.11
N LEU A 114 -1.41 -9.44 -5.69
CA LEU A 114 -2.12 -10.51 -5.00
C LEU A 114 -1.19 -11.65 -4.56
N ASN A 115 -0.14 -11.94 -5.33
CA ASN A 115 0.86 -12.91 -4.93
C ASN A 115 1.68 -12.37 -3.75
N ASN A 116 2.08 -11.10 -3.78
CA ASN A 116 2.84 -10.51 -2.68
C ASN A 116 2.01 -10.44 -1.37
N LEU A 117 0.69 -10.24 -1.48
CA LEU A 117 -0.22 -10.32 -0.34
C LEU A 117 -0.17 -11.66 0.41
N ASN A 118 0.33 -12.73 -0.22
CA ASN A 118 0.54 -14.00 0.46
C ASN A 118 1.65 -13.85 1.51
N PRO A 119 1.35 -14.05 2.81
CA PRO A 119 2.34 -13.89 3.87
C PRO A 119 3.52 -14.87 3.78
N LEU A 120 3.43 -15.92 2.95
CA LEU A 120 4.51 -16.88 2.74
C LEU A 120 5.33 -16.62 1.47
N HIS A 121 4.99 -15.60 0.69
CA HIS A 121 5.66 -15.28 -0.58
C HIS A 121 7.18 -15.09 -0.43
N PHE A 122 7.62 -14.51 0.69
CA PHE A 122 9.03 -14.24 0.92
C PHE A 122 9.92 -15.49 1.02
N PHE A 123 9.37 -16.70 1.19
CA PHE A 123 10.15 -17.94 1.15
C PHE A 123 10.62 -18.30 -0.27
N GLU A 124 10.02 -17.67 -1.29
CA GLU A 124 10.37 -17.87 -2.70
C GLU A 124 11.48 -16.91 -3.16
N LEU A 125 11.86 -15.94 -2.31
CA LEU A 125 12.92 -14.98 -2.55
C LEU A 125 14.29 -15.56 -2.23
N ASP A 126 15.25 -15.28 -3.12
CA ASP A 126 16.66 -15.58 -2.87
C ASP A 126 17.20 -14.75 -1.70
N PHE A 127 18.21 -15.30 -1.00
CA PHE A 127 18.80 -14.66 0.16
C PHE A 127 19.54 -13.37 -0.25
N GLY A 128 19.03 -12.21 0.20
CA GLY A 128 19.58 -10.90 -0.19
C GLY A 128 18.96 -9.71 0.54
N ALA A 129 19.36 -8.50 0.16
CA ALA A 129 18.85 -7.26 0.75
C ALA A 129 17.34 -7.08 0.57
N VAL A 130 16.80 -7.58 -0.55
CA VAL A 130 15.35 -7.58 -0.85
C VAL A 130 14.59 -8.41 0.17
N LEU A 131 15.04 -9.63 0.48
CA LEU A 131 14.43 -10.50 1.49
C LEU A 131 14.37 -9.80 2.86
N ILE A 132 15.45 -9.13 3.28
CA ILE A 132 15.48 -8.40 4.56
C ILE A 132 14.46 -7.26 4.56
N LEU A 133 14.38 -6.51 3.46
CA LEU A 133 13.45 -5.40 3.32
C LEU A 133 11.99 -5.88 3.29
N GLU A 134 11.71 -6.97 2.58
CA GLU A 134 10.40 -7.62 2.53
C GLU A 134 9.97 -8.10 3.92
N LEU A 135 10.88 -8.77 4.65
CA LEU A 135 10.63 -9.17 6.04
C LEU A 135 10.30 -7.99 6.95
N LEU A 136 10.97 -6.85 6.79
CA LEU A 136 10.65 -5.63 7.54
C LEU A 136 9.23 -5.13 7.22
N PHE A 137 8.86 -5.07 5.94
CA PHE A 137 7.49 -4.71 5.55
C PHE A 137 6.46 -5.66 6.13
N LYS A 138 6.67 -6.99 6.01
CA LYS A 138 5.74 -8.00 6.55
C LYS A 138 5.62 -7.91 8.07
N LEU A 139 6.70 -7.60 8.80
CA LEU A 139 6.67 -7.43 10.26
C LEU A 139 5.81 -6.20 10.65
N ILE A 140 5.97 -5.08 9.94
CA ILE A 140 5.15 -3.88 10.16
C ILE A 140 3.67 -4.18 9.85
N ILE A 141 3.40 -4.87 8.73
CA ILE A 141 2.04 -5.26 8.34
C ILE A 141 1.42 -6.20 9.37
N LEU A 142 2.17 -7.19 9.87
CA LEU A 142 1.71 -8.09 10.93
C LEU A 142 1.33 -7.32 12.20
N TYR A 143 2.12 -6.31 12.57
CA TYR A 143 1.78 -5.45 13.69
C TYR A 143 0.50 -4.63 13.44
N LEU A 144 0.31 -4.12 12.22
CA LEU A 144 -0.92 -3.44 11.83
C LEU A 144 -2.12 -4.40 11.82
N ILE A 145 -1.98 -5.65 11.40
CA ILE A 145 -3.03 -6.67 11.50
C ILE A 145 -3.42 -6.90 12.97
N TYR A 146 -2.44 -6.97 13.88
CA TYR A 146 -2.73 -7.02 15.31
C TYR A 146 -3.54 -5.80 15.79
N GLN A 147 -3.15 -4.58 15.38
CA GLN A 147 -3.91 -3.37 15.69
C GLN A 147 -5.31 -3.35 15.05
N LEU A 148 -5.46 -3.93 13.86
CA LEU A 148 -6.73 -4.06 13.16
C LEU A 148 -7.70 -4.88 13.99
N ILE A 149 -7.26 -6.03 14.49
CA ILE A 149 -8.08 -6.92 15.34
C ILE A 149 -8.51 -6.18 16.62
N ILE A 150 -7.61 -5.44 17.27
CA ILE A 150 -7.95 -4.65 18.48
C ILE A 150 -8.97 -3.56 18.15
N SER A 151 -8.72 -2.79 17.09
CA SER A 151 -9.58 -1.67 16.68
C SER A 151 -10.98 -2.16 16.29
N ALA A 152 -11.07 -3.28 15.59
CA ALA A 152 -12.34 -3.89 15.21
C ALA A 152 -13.12 -4.40 16.43
N LYS A 153 -12.44 -4.99 17.43
CA LYS A 153 -13.06 -5.44 18.68
C LYS A 153 -13.64 -4.27 19.48
N LYS A 154 -12.91 -3.16 19.62
CA LYS A 154 -13.39 -1.96 20.33
C LYS A 154 -14.62 -1.35 19.66
N ASN A 155 -14.56 -1.13 18.34
CA ASN A 155 -15.71 -0.60 17.59
C ASN A 155 -16.96 -1.48 17.70
N LYS A 156 -16.80 -2.81 17.80
CA LYS A 156 -17.94 -3.73 18.00
C LYS A 156 -18.55 -3.63 19.40
N GLN A 157 -17.78 -3.21 20.41
CA GLN A 157 -18.27 -2.98 21.77
C GLN A 157 -19.01 -1.64 21.88
N ASP A 158 -18.56 -0.61 21.17
CA ASP A 158 -19.21 0.73 21.17
C ASP A 158 -20.58 0.75 20.45
N ILE A 159 -20.92 -0.30 19.68
CA ILE A 159 -22.20 -0.44 18.96
C ILE A 159 -23.24 -1.27 19.76
N LYS A 160 -22.85 -1.87 20.90
CA LYS A 160 -23.75 -2.61 21.79
C LYS A 160 -24.21 -1.75 22.97
#